data_AF-A0A6J3LY69-F1
#
_entry.id   AF-A0A6J3LY69-F1
#
_cell.length_a   1.000
_cell.length_b   1.000
_cell.length_c   1.000
_cell.angle_alpha   90.00
_cell.angle_beta   90.00
_cell.angle_gamma   90.00
#
_symmetry.space_group_name_H-M   'P 1'
#
loop_
_entity.id
_entity.type
_entity.pdbx_description
1 polymer ?
#
loop_
_entity_poly.entity_id
_entity_poly.type
_entity_poly.pdbx_seq_one_letter_code
_entity_poly.pdbx_strand_id
1 'polypeptide(L)'
;SPPYLTKPELVTLMDWKLTHGTFRPSLRALIAQNAPEAVERTTREGLALWPDVKASVKKLSELRGVGPATASLILSVGEPDEAPFFSDEVFCWATAEEDMGGVDWRRKIKYSVAEYLEVVEAVGRMRSRLAGGGEDGLGKEGAGKDGRVSAVQCEKVAYVLGNGG
;
A
#
# COMPACT_ATOMS: atom_id res chain seq x y z
N SER A 1 -19.81 11.00 -0.12
CA SER A 1 -19.37 10.26 -1.32
C SER A 1 -18.07 9.56 -1.02
N PRO A 2 -17.80 8.37 -1.57
CA PRO A 2 -16.51 7.70 -1.38
C PRO A 2 -15.38 8.60 -1.91
N PRO A 3 -14.20 8.61 -1.26
CA PRO A 3 -13.04 9.35 -1.74
C PRO A 3 -12.64 8.88 -3.15
N TYR A 4 -11.91 9.72 -3.88
CA TYR A 4 -11.42 9.46 -5.23
C TYR A 4 -10.17 10.30 -5.48
N LEU A 5 -9.43 9.96 -6.53
CA LEU A 5 -8.31 10.77 -7.01
C LEU A 5 -8.71 11.52 -8.28
N THR A 6 -8.18 12.72 -8.43
CA THR A 6 -8.10 13.44 -9.69
C THR A 6 -6.92 12.94 -10.51
N LYS A 7 -6.93 13.22 -11.83
CA LYS A 7 -5.80 12.87 -12.70
C LYS A 7 -4.47 13.48 -12.25
N PRO A 8 -4.38 14.77 -11.85
CA PRO A 8 -3.15 15.33 -11.30
C PRO A 8 -2.64 14.58 -10.07
N GLU A 9 -3.51 14.23 -9.13
CA GLU A 9 -3.11 13.47 -7.93
C GLU A 9 -2.58 12.08 -8.28
N LEU A 10 -3.21 11.37 -9.22
CA LEU A 10 -2.72 10.08 -9.71
C LEU A 10 -1.33 10.21 -10.37
N VAL A 11 -1.08 11.28 -11.13
CA VAL A 11 0.24 11.56 -11.72
C VAL A 11 1.27 11.82 -10.62
N THR A 12 0.93 12.64 -9.62
CA THR A 12 1.80 12.92 -8.47
C THR A 12 2.17 11.65 -7.70
N LEU A 13 1.19 10.77 -7.44
CA LEU A 13 1.46 9.48 -6.79
C LEU A 13 2.38 8.59 -7.63
N MET A 14 2.19 8.55 -8.95
CA MET A 14 3.08 7.79 -9.84
C MET A 14 4.50 8.38 -9.83
N ASP A 15 4.63 9.71 -9.89
CA ASP A 15 5.93 10.38 -9.85
C ASP A 15 6.67 10.09 -8.54
N TRP A 16 5.97 10.16 -7.40
CA TRP A 16 6.53 9.76 -6.10
C TRP A 16 6.91 8.28 -6.05
N LYS A 17 6.07 7.39 -6.59
CA LYS A 17 6.36 5.95 -6.63
C LYS A 17 7.62 5.64 -7.43
N LEU A 18 7.84 6.36 -8.53
CA LEU A 18 9.02 6.17 -9.40
C LEU A 18 10.32 6.68 -8.78
N THR A 19 10.27 7.54 -7.76
CA THR A 19 11.46 7.98 -7.02
C THR A 19 11.83 7.05 -5.86
N HIS A 20 10.92 6.17 -5.41
CA HIS A 20 11.09 5.30 -4.24
C HIS A 20 10.99 3.79 -4.58
N GLY A 21 11.03 3.42 -5.86
CA GLY A 21 10.92 2.01 -6.26
C GLY A 21 11.66 1.70 -7.56
N THR A 22 11.42 0.52 -8.11
CA THR A 22 12.02 0.13 -9.39
C THR A 22 11.66 1.14 -10.49
N PHE A 23 12.67 1.77 -11.08
CA PHE A 23 12.50 2.77 -12.13
C PHE A 23 11.82 2.18 -13.37
N ARG A 24 10.59 2.63 -13.64
CA ARG A 24 9.77 2.19 -14.79
C ARG A 24 9.17 3.41 -15.51
N PRO A 25 9.97 4.15 -16.29
CA PRO A 25 9.57 5.44 -16.87
C PRO A 25 8.37 5.34 -17.82
N SER A 26 8.14 4.17 -18.41
CA SER A 26 6.98 3.90 -19.27
C SER A 26 5.64 4.01 -18.53
N LEU A 27 5.59 3.79 -17.21
CA LEU A 27 4.34 3.85 -16.45
C LEU A 27 3.76 5.25 -16.39
N ARG A 28 4.60 6.27 -16.28
CA ARG A 28 4.15 7.67 -16.25
C ARG A 28 3.40 8.05 -17.53
N ALA A 29 3.94 7.65 -18.69
CA ALA A 29 3.30 7.89 -19.98
C ALA A 29 1.95 7.17 -20.11
N LEU A 30 1.80 5.98 -19.50
CA LEU A 30 0.52 5.26 -19.48
C LEU A 30 -0.52 5.96 -18.58
N ILE A 31 -0.11 6.42 -17.40
CA ILE A 31 -0.99 7.16 -16.49
C ILE A 31 -1.54 8.43 -17.16
N ALA A 32 -0.68 9.16 -17.87
CA ALA A 32 -1.06 10.38 -18.59
C ALA A 32 -2.12 10.16 -19.68
N GLN A 33 -2.29 8.93 -20.18
CA GLN A 33 -3.28 8.58 -21.20
C GLN A 33 -4.68 8.33 -20.66
N ASN A 34 -4.87 8.23 -19.33
CA ASN A 34 -6.20 8.07 -18.75
C ASN A 34 -7.00 9.40 -18.85
N ALA A 35 -8.28 9.32 -19.18
CA ALA A 35 -9.19 10.47 -19.14
C ALA A 35 -9.48 10.89 -17.68
N PRO A 36 -9.59 12.19 -17.35
CA PRO A 36 -9.86 12.65 -15.98
C PRO A 36 -11.08 11.97 -15.35
N GLU A 37 -12.19 11.88 -16.09
CA GLU A 37 -13.45 11.29 -15.63
C GLU A 37 -13.31 9.79 -15.36
N ALA A 38 -12.48 9.10 -16.15
CA ALA A 38 -12.17 7.69 -15.92
C ALA A 38 -11.35 7.50 -14.64
N VAL A 39 -10.39 8.38 -14.36
CA VAL A 39 -9.61 8.34 -13.10
C VAL A 39 -10.53 8.52 -11.89
N GLU A 40 -11.37 9.54 -11.90
CA GLU A 40 -12.28 9.81 -10.78
C GLU A 40 -13.25 8.65 -10.55
N ARG A 41 -13.90 8.16 -11.61
CA ARG A 41 -14.86 7.04 -11.52
C ARG A 41 -14.19 5.77 -11.03
N THR A 42 -13.10 5.36 -11.65
CA THR A 42 -12.46 4.08 -11.35
C THR A 42 -11.82 4.07 -9.96
N THR A 43 -11.24 5.19 -9.51
CA THR A 43 -10.69 5.27 -8.15
C THR A 43 -11.78 5.29 -7.09
N ARG A 44 -12.88 6.02 -7.31
CA ARG A 44 -14.04 6.00 -6.42
C ARG A 44 -14.61 4.60 -6.25
N GLU A 45 -14.83 3.89 -7.36
CA GLU A 45 -15.37 2.53 -7.36
C GLU A 45 -14.38 1.54 -6.74
N GLY A 46 -13.09 1.66 -7.04
CA GLY A 46 -12.05 0.78 -6.48
C GLY A 46 -11.86 0.93 -4.97
N LEU A 47 -11.92 2.17 -4.47
CA LEU A 47 -11.85 2.47 -3.03
C LEU A 47 -13.10 1.95 -2.29
N ALA A 48 -14.29 2.13 -2.88
CA ALA A 48 -15.54 1.64 -2.29
C ALA A 48 -15.65 0.11 -2.21
N LEU A 49 -14.81 -0.64 -2.94
CA LEU A 49 -14.75 -2.10 -2.89
C LEU A 49 -13.89 -2.64 -1.74
N TRP A 50 -13.11 -1.79 -1.06
CA TRP A 50 -12.34 -2.22 0.10
C TRP A 50 -13.30 -2.66 1.23
N PRO A 51 -13.05 -3.76 1.97
CA PRO A 51 -11.82 -4.55 2.06
C PRO A 51 -11.68 -5.74 1.08
N ASP A 52 -12.47 -5.83 0.01
CA ASP A 52 -12.26 -6.86 -1.02
C ASP A 52 -11.04 -6.51 -1.88
N VAL A 53 -9.87 -6.96 -1.44
CA VAL A 53 -8.57 -6.72 -2.10
C VAL A 53 -8.60 -7.09 -3.58
N LYS A 54 -9.18 -8.25 -3.93
CA LYS A 54 -9.18 -8.73 -5.32
C LYS A 54 -10.07 -7.85 -6.19
N ALA A 55 -11.26 -7.49 -5.70
CA ALA A 55 -12.18 -6.62 -6.43
C ALA A 55 -11.61 -5.20 -6.57
N SER A 56 -11.10 -4.61 -5.48
CA SER A 56 -10.46 -3.30 -5.48
C SER A 56 -9.29 -3.23 -6.46
N VAL A 57 -8.34 -4.17 -6.39
CA VAL A 57 -7.18 -4.17 -7.30
C VAL A 57 -7.60 -4.40 -8.74
N LYS A 58 -8.53 -5.33 -8.99
CA LYS A 58 -9.06 -5.56 -10.34
C LYS A 58 -9.66 -4.28 -10.91
N LYS A 59 -10.45 -3.57 -10.11
CA LYS A 59 -11.10 -2.33 -10.53
C LYS A 59 -10.10 -1.23 -10.83
N LEU A 60 -9.17 -0.98 -9.91
CA LEU A 60 -8.13 0.06 -10.07
C LEU A 60 -7.20 -0.23 -11.25
N SER A 61 -6.94 -1.51 -11.55
CA SER A 61 -6.11 -1.95 -12.68
C SER A 61 -6.78 -1.77 -14.05
N GLU A 62 -8.03 -1.29 -14.12
CA GLU A 62 -8.63 -0.80 -15.37
C GLU A 62 -7.93 0.47 -15.89
N LEU A 63 -7.28 1.24 -15.01
CA LEU A 63 -6.49 2.41 -15.39
C LEU A 63 -5.15 1.99 -16.00
N ARG A 64 -4.78 2.63 -17.11
CA ARG A 64 -3.51 2.34 -17.80
C ARG A 64 -2.34 2.74 -16.92
N GLY A 65 -1.36 1.84 -16.77
CA GLY A 65 -0.20 2.05 -15.90
C GLY A 65 -0.43 1.70 -14.43
N VAL A 66 -1.63 1.22 -14.08
CA VAL A 66 -1.96 0.75 -12.73
C VAL A 66 -1.96 -0.78 -12.72
N GLY A 67 -1.02 -1.36 -11.96
CA GLY A 67 -1.02 -2.77 -11.58
C GLY A 67 -1.09 -2.92 -10.06
N PRO A 68 -0.96 -4.15 -9.49
CA PRO A 68 -1.20 -4.40 -8.07
C PRO A 68 -0.45 -3.46 -7.12
N ALA A 69 0.84 -3.21 -7.36
CA ALA A 69 1.62 -2.27 -6.55
C ALA A 69 1.07 -0.82 -6.63
N THR A 70 0.73 -0.32 -7.82
CA THR A 70 0.15 1.04 -7.93
C THR A 70 -1.27 1.10 -7.37
N ALA A 71 -2.07 0.05 -7.56
CA ALA A 71 -3.41 -0.05 -6.98
C ALA A 71 -3.36 0.00 -5.45
N SER A 72 -2.42 -0.73 -4.83
CA SER A 72 -2.21 -0.69 -3.38
C SER A 72 -1.81 0.70 -2.86
N LEU A 73 -1.06 1.49 -3.64
CA LEU A 73 -0.72 2.87 -3.27
C LEU A 73 -1.95 3.79 -3.29
N ILE A 74 -2.83 3.60 -4.28
CA ILE A 74 -4.11 4.33 -4.32
C ILE A 74 -4.98 3.94 -3.12
N LEU A 75 -5.01 2.65 -2.78
CA LEU A 75 -5.73 2.15 -1.62
C LEU A 75 -5.16 2.70 -0.31
N SER A 76 -3.84 2.73 -0.11
CA SER A 76 -3.23 3.22 1.12
C SER A 76 -3.45 4.72 1.36
N VAL A 77 -3.61 5.51 0.29
CA VAL A 77 -4.00 6.93 0.41
C VAL A 77 -5.45 7.08 0.83
N GLY A 78 -6.35 6.25 0.29
CA GLY A 78 -7.79 6.32 0.62
C GLY A 78 -8.17 5.64 1.93
N GLU A 79 -7.43 4.59 2.31
CA GLU A 79 -7.65 3.74 3.49
C GLU A 79 -6.36 3.59 4.33
N PRO A 80 -5.76 4.69 4.83
CA PRO A 80 -4.43 4.68 5.45
C PRO A 80 -4.34 3.88 6.75
N ASP A 81 -5.48 3.65 7.41
CA ASP A 81 -5.55 2.83 8.62
C ASP A 81 -5.48 1.34 8.29
N GLU A 82 -6.03 0.91 7.15
CA GLU A 82 -6.35 -0.49 6.86
C GLU A 82 -5.61 -1.09 5.67
N ALA A 83 -5.42 -0.33 4.59
CA ALA A 83 -4.84 -0.82 3.35
C ALA A 83 -3.33 -0.54 3.29
N PRO A 84 -2.45 -1.54 3.44
CA PRO A 84 -1.01 -1.33 3.29
C PRO A 84 -0.64 -1.08 1.83
N PHE A 85 0.38 -0.26 1.62
CA PHE A 85 1.08 -0.11 0.35
C PHE A 85 1.97 -1.33 0.08
N PHE A 86 1.85 -1.92 -1.11
CA PHE A 86 2.71 -3.00 -1.59
C PHE A 86 4.02 -2.45 -2.16
N SER A 87 4.87 -1.91 -1.28
CA SER A 87 6.27 -1.59 -1.60
C SER A 87 7.17 -2.82 -1.40
N ASP A 88 8.40 -2.71 -1.90
CA ASP A 88 9.40 -3.76 -1.75
C ASP A 88 9.77 -3.96 -0.27
N GLU A 89 9.94 -2.86 0.48
CA GLU A 89 10.27 -2.89 1.90
C GLU A 89 9.14 -3.50 2.73
N VAL A 90 7.89 -3.10 2.47
CA VAL A 90 6.73 -3.64 3.19
C VAL A 90 6.60 -5.13 2.93
N PHE A 91 6.74 -5.55 1.66
CA PHE A 91 6.67 -6.96 1.31
C PHE A 91 7.77 -7.77 2.02
N CYS A 92 9.03 -7.36 1.88
CA CYS A 92 10.16 -8.08 2.48
C CYS A 92 10.04 -8.15 4.01
N TRP A 93 9.70 -7.04 4.66
CA TRP A 93 9.61 -7.00 6.12
C TRP A 93 8.38 -7.71 6.69
N ALA A 94 7.19 -7.40 6.18
CA ALA A 94 5.95 -7.94 6.76
C ALA A 94 5.81 -9.45 6.51
N THR A 95 6.35 -9.94 5.39
CA THR A 95 6.28 -11.37 5.02
C THR A 95 7.55 -12.15 5.34
N ALA A 96 8.47 -11.58 6.12
CA ALA A 96 9.64 -12.29 6.59
C ALA A 96 9.23 -13.47 7.49
N GLU A 97 9.85 -14.63 7.28
CA GLU A 97 9.65 -15.81 8.11
C GLU A 97 10.50 -15.66 9.40
N GLU A 98 9.89 -15.89 10.57
CA GLU A 98 10.52 -15.65 11.87
C GLU A 98 11.75 -16.54 12.12
N ASP A 99 11.84 -17.68 11.46
CA ASP A 99 12.91 -18.68 11.59
C ASP A 99 14.10 -18.45 10.64
N MET A 100 14.00 -17.50 9.70
CA MET A 100 15.03 -17.20 8.70
C MET A 100 16.15 -16.25 9.19
N GLY A 101 16.18 -15.93 10.48
CA GLY A 101 17.28 -15.17 11.11
C GLY A 101 17.40 -13.71 10.67
N GLY A 102 16.39 -13.15 10.00
CA GLY A 102 16.34 -11.76 9.54
C GLY A 102 15.45 -11.55 8.31
N VAL A 103 15.44 -10.32 7.79
CA VAL A 103 14.69 -9.96 6.57
C VAL A 103 15.60 -10.09 5.34
N ASP A 104 15.19 -10.88 4.34
CA ASP A 104 15.84 -10.88 3.03
C ASP A 104 15.31 -9.71 2.17
N TRP A 105 15.99 -8.57 2.27
CA TRP A 105 15.69 -7.37 1.49
C TRP A 105 15.92 -7.53 -0.02
N ARG A 106 16.57 -8.61 -0.47
CA ARG A 106 16.83 -8.89 -1.89
C ARG A 106 15.86 -9.90 -2.48
N ARG A 107 14.82 -10.30 -1.72
CA ARG A 107 13.78 -11.22 -2.18
C ARG A 107 13.17 -10.72 -3.49
N LYS A 108 13.06 -11.62 -4.47
CA LYS A 108 12.45 -11.31 -5.77
C LYS A 108 10.93 -11.15 -5.62
N ILE A 109 10.40 -10.03 -6.09
CA ILE A 109 8.98 -9.67 -6.01
C ILE A 109 8.35 -9.75 -7.41
N LYS A 110 7.18 -10.42 -7.52
CA LYS A 110 6.47 -10.56 -8.81
C LYS A 110 5.42 -9.48 -9.03
N TYR A 111 5.08 -8.72 -8.00
CA TYR A 111 4.04 -7.67 -8.00
C TYR A 111 2.66 -8.21 -8.40
N SER A 112 2.32 -9.39 -7.90
CA SER A 112 1.05 -10.07 -8.17
C SER A 112 -0.03 -9.73 -7.13
N VAL A 113 -1.30 -10.00 -7.45
CA VAL A 113 -2.41 -9.86 -6.49
C VAL A 113 -2.26 -10.84 -5.31
N ALA A 114 -1.69 -12.02 -5.55
CA ALA A 114 -1.44 -13.01 -4.49
C ALA A 114 -0.43 -12.50 -3.46
N GLU A 115 0.71 -11.96 -3.92
CA GLU A 115 1.70 -11.35 -3.02
C GLU A 115 1.12 -10.12 -2.30
N TYR A 116 0.23 -9.35 -2.93
CA TYR A 116 -0.42 -8.25 -2.23
C TYR A 116 -1.35 -8.74 -1.11
N LEU A 117 -2.09 -9.84 -1.32
CA LEU A 117 -2.89 -10.47 -0.26
C LEU A 117 -2.00 -10.92 0.90
N GLU A 118 -0.84 -11.51 0.62
CA GLU A 118 0.13 -11.88 1.66
C GLU A 118 0.55 -10.66 2.51
N VAL A 119 0.79 -9.50 1.88
CA VAL A 119 1.08 -8.24 2.58
C VAL A 119 -0.09 -7.80 3.46
N VAL A 120 -1.31 -7.77 2.91
CA VAL A 120 -2.51 -7.36 3.65
C VAL A 120 -2.72 -8.25 4.88
N GLU A 121 -2.59 -9.56 4.71
CA GLU A 121 -2.72 -10.52 5.81
C GLU A 121 -1.61 -10.36 6.84
N ALA A 122 -0.36 -10.22 6.41
CA ALA A 122 0.79 -10.08 7.31
C ALA A 122 0.72 -8.79 8.15
N VAL A 123 0.43 -7.65 7.51
CA VAL A 123 0.23 -6.37 8.20
C VAL A 123 -0.99 -6.45 9.11
N GLY A 124 -2.09 -7.06 8.67
CA GLY A 124 -3.28 -7.27 9.50
C GLY A 124 -3.00 -8.11 10.76
N ARG A 125 -2.24 -9.20 10.64
CA ARG A 125 -1.79 -10.01 11.78
C ARG A 125 -0.93 -9.21 12.75
N MET A 126 0.03 -8.45 12.23
CA MET A 126 0.91 -7.59 13.04
C MET A 126 0.11 -6.54 13.82
N ARG A 127 -0.80 -5.83 13.15
CA ARG A 127 -1.67 -4.82 13.76
C ARG A 127 -2.56 -5.44 14.84
N SER A 128 -3.12 -6.61 14.59
CA SER A 128 -3.97 -7.33 15.56
C SER A 128 -3.20 -7.75 16.81
N ARG A 129 -1.98 -8.27 16.64
CA ARG A 129 -1.10 -8.66 17.76
C ARG A 129 -0.72 -7.44 18.62
N LEU A 130 -0.39 -6.32 18.01
CA LEU A 130 -0.02 -5.09 18.72
C LEU A 130 -1.21 -4.41 19.41
N ALA A 131 -2.42 -4.54 18.86
CA ALA A 131 -3.63 -4.01 19.49
C ALA A 131 -4.03 -4.77 20.78
N GLY A 132 -3.61 -6.02 20.94
CA GLY A 132 -3.89 -6.84 22.12
C GLY A 132 -2.89 -6.72 23.28
N GLY A 133 -1.87 -5.85 23.16
CA GLY A 133 -0.71 -5.83 24.07
C GLY A 133 -0.51 -4.57 24.92
N GLY A 134 -1.52 -3.70 25.09
CA GLY A 134 -1.35 -2.39 25.72
C GLY A 134 -2.34 -2.05 26.83
N GLU A 135 -2.23 -2.69 27.99
CA GLU A 135 -2.26 -1.95 29.25
C GLU A 135 -0.80 -1.50 29.47
N ASP A 136 -0.58 -0.24 29.85
CA ASP A 136 0.73 0.40 30.10
C ASP A 136 1.45 1.05 28.90
N GLY A 137 0.91 2.21 28.50
CA GLY A 137 1.74 3.43 28.31
C GLY A 137 2.49 3.63 26.99
N LEU A 138 2.03 4.58 26.17
CA LEU A 138 2.79 5.70 25.56
C LEU A 138 1.83 6.55 24.72
N GLY A 139 2.07 7.86 24.67
CA GLY A 139 1.12 8.91 24.29
C GLY A 139 0.40 8.74 22.95
N LYS A 140 -0.81 9.31 22.89
CA LYS A 140 -1.75 9.34 21.74
C LYS A 140 -1.28 10.22 20.57
N GLU A 141 0.01 10.34 20.32
CA GLU A 141 0.54 11.03 19.15
C GLU A 141 1.07 10.00 18.14
N GLY A 142 0.37 9.88 17.02
CA GLY A 142 0.78 9.04 15.88
C GLY A 142 -0.03 7.77 15.69
N ALA A 143 -0.86 7.35 16.64
CA ALA A 143 -1.76 6.21 16.47
C ALA A 143 -2.88 6.51 15.44
N GLY A 144 -3.33 5.48 14.70
CA GLY A 144 -4.48 5.58 13.80
C GLY A 144 -5.77 5.97 14.53
N LYS A 145 -6.87 6.16 13.79
CA LYS A 145 -8.13 6.77 14.31
C LYS A 145 -8.67 6.20 15.63
N ASP A 146 -8.31 4.96 15.99
CA ASP A 146 -8.76 4.26 17.20
C ASP A 146 -7.66 3.96 18.24
N GLY A 147 -6.49 4.62 18.17
CA GLY A 147 -5.35 4.31 19.03
C GLY A 147 -4.60 3.02 18.63
N ARG A 148 -5.01 2.41 17.51
CA ARG A 148 -4.40 1.21 16.93
C ARG A 148 -3.29 1.59 15.95
N VAL A 149 -2.34 0.68 15.76
CA VAL A 149 -1.31 0.81 14.73
C VAL A 149 -1.98 0.80 13.35
N SER A 150 -1.79 1.85 12.55
CA SER A 150 -2.29 1.95 11.18
C SER A 150 -1.38 1.21 10.20
N ALA A 151 -1.93 0.86 9.03
CA ALA A 151 -1.14 0.30 7.93
C ALA A 151 0.02 1.25 7.53
N VAL A 152 -0.23 2.55 7.43
CA VAL A 152 0.81 3.56 7.14
C VAL A 152 1.91 3.62 8.21
N GLN A 153 1.60 3.35 9.48
CA GLN A 153 2.66 3.25 10.51
C GLN A 153 3.56 2.04 10.28
N CYS A 154 2.99 0.88 9.91
CA CYS A 154 3.76 -0.29 9.51
C CYS A 154 4.65 0.00 8.29
N GLU A 155 4.13 0.73 7.30
CA GLU A 155 4.88 1.14 6.10
C GLU A 155 6.10 1.99 6.44
N LYS A 156 5.95 2.98 7.34
CA LYS A 156 7.06 3.83 7.78
C LYS A 156 8.18 3.03 8.44
N VAL A 157 7.82 2.05 9.27
CA VAL A 157 8.80 1.15 9.92
C VAL A 157 9.52 0.31 8.88
N ALA A 158 8.78 -0.32 7.95
CA ALA A 158 9.35 -1.10 6.88
C ALA A 158 10.35 -0.29 6.04
N TYR A 159 9.96 0.94 5.67
CA TYR A 159 10.81 1.85 4.90
C TYR A 159 12.13 2.18 5.60
N VAL A 160 12.08 2.50 6.90
CA VAL A 160 13.30 2.80 7.69
C VAL A 160 14.19 1.56 7.81
N LEU A 161 13.62 0.38 8.06
CA LEU A 161 14.40 -0.86 8.19
C LEU A 161 15.04 -1.29 6.86
N GLY A 162 14.35 -1.05 5.73
CA GLY A 162 14.85 -1.39 4.40
C GLY A 162 15.91 -0.42 3.86
N ASN A 163 15.91 0.84 4.31
CA ASN A 163 16.79 1.90 3.81
C ASN A 163 17.81 2.43 4.84
N GLY A 164 17.76 1.96 6.09
CA GLY A 164 18.60 2.43 7.19
C GLY A 164 19.86 1.59 7.47
N GLY A 165 20.18 0.64 6.59
CA GLY A 165 21.36 -0.25 6.67
C GLY A 165 22.48 0.11 5.71
#